data_AF-A0A2J6N4D6-F1
#
_entry.id   AF-A0A2J6N4D6-F1
#
_cell.length_a   1.000
_cell.length_b   1.000
_cell.length_c   1.000
_cell.angle_alpha   90.00
_cell.angle_beta   90.00
_cell.angle_gamma   90.00
#
_symmetry.space_group_name_H-M   'P 1'
#
loop_
_entity.id
_entity.type
_entity.pdbx_description
1 polymer ?
#
loop_
_entity_poly.entity_id
_entity_poly.type
_entity_poly.pdbx_seq_one_letter_code
_entity_poly.pdbx_strand_id
1 'polypeptide(L)'
;MSLDPKTVENAEEEEWVSKIAKKIVDSKMDGIALLFLETVGPTSHVWSQLARLYLQPLFILIGPDSEKLLAFAEKPENVERLVKKIGEYRERS
;
A
#
# COMPACT_ATOMS: atom_id res chain seq x y z
N MET A 1 30.23 -11.92 -2.29
CA MET A 1 28.95 -12.49 -2.75
C MET A 1 28.07 -11.30 -3.12
N SER A 2 28.00 -10.95 -4.40
CA SER A 2 27.14 -9.85 -4.86
C SER A 2 25.71 -10.37 -4.90
N LEU A 3 24.82 -9.77 -4.13
CA LEU A 3 23.40 -10.11 -4.16
C LEU A 3 22.82 -9.72 -5.53
N ASP A 4 21.92 -10.55 -6.05
CA ASP A 4 21.24 -10.30 -7.31
C ASP A 4 20.42 -8.99 -7.21
N PRO A 5 20.48 -8.08 -8.19
CA PRO A 5 19.79 -6.78 -8.15
C PRO A 5 18.29 -6.90 -7.87
N LYS A 6 17.64 -7.96 -8.39
CA LYS A 6 16.22 -8.22 -8.20
C LYS A 6 15.87 -8.63 -6.77
N THR A 7 16.84 -9.19 -6.04
CA THR A 7 16.66 -9.57 -4.62
C THR A 7 16.71 -8.33 -3.73
N VAL A 8 17.60 -7.38 -4.04
CA VAL A 8 17.71 -6.11 -3.30
C VAL A 8 16.47 -5.24 -3.52
N GLU A 9 16.00 -5.12 -4.76
CA GLU A 9 14.79 -4.36 -5.11
C GLU A 9 13.54 -4.88 -4.39
N ASN A 10 13.37 -6.21 -4.29
CA ASN A 10 12.26 -6.82 -3.55
C ASN A 10 12.34 -6.56 -2.03
N ALA A 11 13.54 -6.51 -1.46
CA ALA A 11 13.73 -6.25 -0.03
C ALA A 11 13.40 -4.80 0.34
N GLU A 12 13.86 -3.83 -0.47
CA GLU A 12 13.54 -2.42 -0.29
C GLU A 12 12.04 -2.13 -0.45
N GLU A 13 11.40 -2.80 -1.41
CA GLU A 13 9.97 -2.70 -1.61
C GLU A 13 9.18 -3.27 -0.41
N GLU A 14 9.58 -4.43 0.12
CA GLU A 14 8.95 -5.04 1.29
C GLU A 14 9.11 -4.18 2.55
N GLU A 15 10.28 -3.56 2.75
CA GLU A 15 10.50 -2.62 3.84
C GLU A 15 9.59 -1.39 3.70
N TRP A 16 9.45 -0.87 2.49
CA TRP A 16 8.56 0.26 2.20
C TRP A 16 7.08 -0.09 2.44
N VAL A 17 6.61 -1.25 1.98
CA VAL A 17 5.24 -1.75 2.24
C VAL A 17 4.99 -1.86 3.74
N SER A 18 5.97 -2.40 4.48
CA SER A 18 5.89 -2.53 5.93
C SER A 18 5.76 -1.17 6.63
N LYS A 19 6.51 -0.16 6.19
CA LYS A 19 6.43 1.22 6.70
C LYS A 19 5.06 1.84 6.46
N ILE A 20 4.52 1.70 5.25
CA ILE A 20 3.20 2.27 4.90
C ILE A 20 2.09 1.58 5.70
N ALA A 21 2.09 0.24 5.74
CA ALA A 21 1.09 -0.53 6.48
C ALA A 21 1.09 -0.16 7.97
N LYS A 22 2.28 -0.06 8.57
CA LYS A 22 2.43 0.38 9.96
C LYS A 22 1.88 1.80 10.17
N LYS A 23 2.21 2.74 9.27
CA LYS A 23 1.73 4.13 9.35
C LYS A 23 0.20 4.21 9.32
N ILE A 24 -0.44 3.41 8.46
CA ILE A 24 -1.90 3.34 8.34
C ILE A 24 -2.54 2.86 9.65
N VAL A 25 -2.02 1.78 10.23
CA VAL A 25 -2.51 1.21 11.50
C VAL A 25 -2.26 2.14 12.68
N ASP A 26 -1.05 2.71 12.79
CA ASP A 26 -0.69 3.66 13.83
C ASP A 26 -1.58 4.91 13.79
N SER A 27 -2.06 5.28 12.59
CA SER A 27 -2.99 6.41 12.37
C SER A 27 -4.47 6.05 12.53
N LYS A 28 -4.81 4.80 12.92
CA LYS A 28 -6.18 4.29 13.06
C LYS A 28 -7.01 4.42 11.76
N MET A 29 -6.33 4.36 10.61
CA MET A 29 -6.94 4.43 9.28
C MET A 29 -7.08 3.07 8.62
N ASP A 30 -6.71 1.99 9.31
CA ASP A 30 -6.70 0.61 8.82
C ASP A 30 -8.07 0.16 8.31
N GLY A 31 -9.16 0.43 9.03
CA GLY A 31 -10.51 0.06 8.59
C GLY A 31 -10.91 0.74 7.27
N ILE A 32 -10.61 2.03 7.11
CA ILE A 32 -10.91 2.79 5.89
C ILE A 32 -10.00 2.35 4.75
N ALA A 33 -8.71 2.14 5.02
CA ALA A 33 -7.74 1.68 4.03
C ALA A 33 -8.10 0.29 3.48
N LEU A 34 -8.42 -0.66 4.36
CA LEU A 34 -8.86 -2.00 3.96
C LEU A 34 -10.14 -1.94 3.14
N LEU A 35 -11.14 -1.17 3.59
CA LEU A 35 -12.39 -1.00 2.82
C LEU A 35 -12.09 -0.52 1.39
N PHE A 36 -11.23 0.49 1.20
CA PHE A 36 -10.90 0.97 -0.14
C PHE A 36 -10.09 -0.01 -0.97
N LEU A 37 -9.06 -0.63 -0.38
CA LEU A 37 -8.17 -1.55 -1.09
C LEU A 37 -8.88 -2.86 -1.47
N GLU A 38 -9.82 -3.33 -0.65
CA GLU A 38 -10.58 -4.57 -0.89
C GLU A 38 -11.81 -4.37 -1.79
N THR A 39 -12.50 -3.22 -1.70
CA THR A 39 -13.71 -2.96 -2.51
C THR A 39 -13.40 -2.48 -3.92
N VAL A 40 -12.29 -1.78 -4.10
CA VAL A 40 -11.89 -1.23 -5.39
C VAL A 40 -10.56 -1.86 -5.77
N GLY A 41 -10.62 -3.07 -6.32
CA GLY A 41 -9.43 -3.74 -6.84
C GLY A 41 -8.88 -3.05 -8.10
N PRO A 42 -7.58 -3.21 -8.41
CA PRO A 42 -6.93 -2.64 -9.60
C PRO A 42 -7.44 -3.20 -10.94
N THR A 43 -8.38 -4.15 -10.91
CA THR A 43 -9.03 -4.72 -12.09
C THR A 43 -10.04 -3.78 -12.74
N SER A 44 -10.40 -2.67 -12.09
CA SER A 44 -11.31 -1.67 -12.64
C SER A 44 -10.59 -0.73 -13.62
N HIS A 45 -11.17 -0.50 -14.80
CA HIS A 45 -10.65 0.44 -15.81
C HIS A 45 -10.55 1.89 -15.29
N VAL A 46 -11.27 2.22 -14.21
CA VAL A 46 -11.26 3.55 -13.57
C VAL A 46 -10.43 3.58 -12.27
N TRP A 47 -9.71 2.50 -11.95
CA TRP A 47 -8.95 2.38 -10.69
C TRP A 47 -8.01 3.55 -10.45
N SER A 48 -7.20 3.96 -11.43
CA SER A 48 -6.25 5.07 -11.25
C SER A 48 -6.92 6.40 -10.90
N GLN A 49 -8.16 6.61 -11.35
CA GLN A 49 -8.95 7.80 -11.04
C GLN A 49 -9.61 7.69 -9.66
N LEU A 50 -10.15 6.52 -9.33
CA LEU A 50 -10.75 6.24 -8.02
C LEU A 50 -9.68 6.25 -6.92
N ALA A 51 -8.51 5.65 -7.16
CA ALA A 51 -7.37 5.65 -6.26
C ALA A 51 -6.93 7.09 -5.95
N ARG A 52 -6.83 7.97 -6.95
CA ARG A 52 -6.50 9.39 -6.72
C ARG A 52 -7.55 10.12 -5.87
N LEU A 53 -8.82 9.79 -6.02
CA LEU A 53 -9.91 10.43 -5.28
C LEU A 53 -10.02 9.89 -3.84
N TYR A 54 -9.98 8.57 -3.68
CA TYR A 54 -10.26 7.88 -2.42
C TYR A 54 -9.03 7.69 -1.54
N LEU A 55 -7.83 7.59 -2.14
CA LEU A 55 -6.59 7.52 -1.37
C LEU A 55 -6.08 8.91 -0.97
N GLN A 56 -6.78 10.01 -1.28
CA GLN A 56 -6.36 11.36 -0.85
C GLN A 56 -6.05 11.48 0.66
N PRO A 57 -6.89 10.96 1.57
CA PRO A 57 -6.58 10.95 3.00
C PRO A 57 -5.31 10.16 3.32
N LEU A 58 -5.10 9.04 2.62
CA LEU A 58 -3.88 8.25 2.71
C LEU A 58 -2.69 8.98 2.10
N PHE A 59 -2.85 9.76 1.04
CA PHE A 59 -1.79 10.56 0.44
C PHE A 59 -1.33 11.68 1.36
N ILE A 60 -2.25 12.34 2.06
CA ILE A 60 -1.90 13.32 3.10
C ILE A 60 -1.10 12.62 4.21
N LEU A 61 -1.54 11.42 4.62
CA LEU A 61 -0.83 10.65 5.63
C LEU A 61 0.55 10.22 5.14
N ILE A 62 0.68 9.77 3.89
CA ILE A 62 1.87 9.14 3.34
C ILE A 62 2.88 10.19 2.82
N GLY A 63 2.41 11.38 2.47
CA GLY A 63 3.23 12.53 2.10
C GLY A 63 4.00 12.29 0.80
N PRO A 64 5.33 12.45 0.78
CA PRO A 64 6.14 12.37 -0.45
C PRO A 64 6.08 10.99 -1.14
N ASP A 65 5.68 9.95 -0.42
CA ASP A 65 5.53 8.60 -0.96
C ASP A 65 4.20 8.36 -1.69
N SER A 66 3.32 9.37 -1.83
CA SER A 66 1.98 9.21 -2.43
C SER A 66 2.01 8.74 -3.89
N GLU A 67 2.90 9.30 -4.70
CA GLU A 67 3.06 8.88 -6.12
C GLU A 67 3.62 7.47 -6.22
N LYS A 68 4.57 7.12 -5.33
CA LYS A 68 5.09 5.75 -5.22
C LYS A 68 4.00 4.77 -4.81
N LEU A 69 3.13 5.15 -3.88
CA LEU A 69 1.98 4.34 -3.50
C LEU A 69 0.99 4.18 -4.65
N LEU A 70 0.69 5.24 -5.39
CA LEU A 70 -0.21 5.16 -6.53
C LEU A 70 0.32 4.18 -7.57
N ALA A 71 1.59 4.32 -7.99
CA ALA A 71 2.23 3.41 -8.94
C ALA A 71 2.33 1.97 -8.40
N PHE A 72 2.61 1.81 -7.11
CA PHE A 72 2.63 0.50 -6.46
C PHE A 72 1.24 -0.16 -6.52
N ALA A 73 0.18 0.60 -6.25
CA ALA A 73 -1.19 0.13 -6.20
C ALA A 73 -1.81 -0.13 -7.59
N GLU A 74 -1.14 0.20 -8.70
CA GLU A 74 -1.57 -0.18 -10.05
C GLU A 74 -1.49 -1.70 -10.30
N LYS A 75 -0.67 -2.42 -9.52
CA LYS A 75 -0.52 -3.88 -9.63
C LYS A 75 -1.40 -4.60 -8.59
N PRO A 76 -2.27 -5.54 -8.99
CA PRO A 76 -3.09 -6.35 -8.07
C PRO A 76 -2.31 -7.01 -6.94
N GLU A 77 -1.18 -7.61 -7.27
CA GLU A 77 -0.38 -8.39 -6.32
C GLU A 77 0.22 -7.48 -5.23
N ASN A 78 0.48 -6.22 -5.58
CA ASN A 78 1.01 -5.22 -4.66
C ASN A 78 -0.09 -4.74 -3.68
N VAL A 79 -1.31 -4.53 -4.18
CA VAL A 79 -2.46 -4.21 -3.33
C VAL A 79 -2.73 -5.34 -2.34
N GLU A 80 -2.73 -6.59 -2.80
CA GLU A 80 -2.90 -7.77 -1.94
C GLU A 80 -1.82 -7.84 -0.86
N ARG A 81 -0.55 -7.60 -1.23
CA ARG A 81 0.56 -7.53 -0.27
C ARG A 81 0.35 -6.45 0.78
N LEU A 82 -0.08 -5.25 0.38
CA LEU A 82 -0.33 -4.15 1.31
C LEU A 82 -1.51 -4.44 2.24
N VAL A 83 -2.62 -4.97 1.72
CA VAL A 83 -3.78 -5.41 2.51
C VAL A 83 -3.39 -6.43 3.57
N LYS A 84 -2.65 -7.47 3.16
CA LYS A 84 -2.14 -8.49 4.07
C LYS A 84 -1.29 -7.87 5.17
N LYS A 85 -0.37 -6.96 4.82
CA LYS A 85 0.51 -6.30 5.79
C LYS A 85 -0.25 -5.42 6.77
N ILE A 86 -1.26 -4.68 6.30
CA ILE A 86 -2.15 -3.88 7.17
C ILE A 86 -2.87 -4.80 8.16
N GLY A 87 -3.38 -5.95 7.71
CA GLY A 87 -3.99 -6.96 8.57
C GLY A 87 -3.03 -7.48 9.64
N GLU A 88 -1.81 -7.85 9.25
CA GLU A 88 -0.77 -8.31 10.19
C GLU A 88 -0.44 -7.28 11.28
N TYR A 89 -0.36 -5.99 10.93
CA TYR A 89 -0.10 -4.93 11.92
C TYR A 89 -1.33 -4.65 12.80
N ARG A 90 -2.53 -4.70 12.23
CA ARG A 90 -3.79 -4.49 12.94
C ARG A 90 -4.01 -5.53 14.05
N GLU A 91 -3.77 -6.81 13.75
CA GLU A 91 -3.93 -7.91 14.72
C GLU A 91 -2.94 -7.83 15.91
N ARG A 92 -1.85 -7.09 15.74
CA ARG A 92 -0.80 -6.91 16.75
C ARG A 92 -0.94 -5.63 17.58
N SER A 93 -1.90 -4.76 17.26
CA SER A 93 -2.08 -3.42 17.84
C SER A 93 -3.24 -3.36 18.82
#